data_AF-A0A2T6GKU0-F1
#
_entry.id   AF-A0A2T6GKU0-F1
#
_cell.length_a   1.000
_cell.length_b   1.000
_cell.length_c   1.000
_cell.angle_alpha   90.00
_cell.angle_beta   90.00
_cell.angle_gamma   90.00
#
_symmetry.space_group_name_H-M   'P 1'
#
loop_
_entity.id
_entity.type
_entity.pdbx_description
1 polymer ?
#
loop_
_entity_poly.entity_id
_entity_poly.type
_entity_poly.pdbx_seq_one_letter_code
_entity_poly.pdbx_strand_id
1 'polypeptide(L)'
;METLTTLKTLHVLATVLLLGSALGLAIWVWRLRRQGDATVYSRVLQRPGLFGWLLLAIGLLSLPFSGWWMVHRVGWPLGQAWLLGSSVLYTLGALAWLWLMVRLNRLRRAKAASGLTFTLVLAVFSLVCFVAIAGLMGAKPV
;
A
#
# COMPACT_ATOMS: atom_id res chain seq x y z
N MET A 1 -29.76 1.83 0.09
CA MET A 1 -29.02 2.96 -0.49
C MET A 1 -27.94 3.44 0.47
N GLU A 2 -28.30 3.79 1.71
CA GLU A 2 -27.37 4.20 2.80
C GLU A 2 -26.13 3.29 2.97
N THR A 3 -26.32 1.98 3.09
CA THR A 3 -25.22 1.03 3.40
C THR A 3 -24.16 0.91 2.32
N LEU A 4 -24.54 0.97 1.04
CA LEU A 4 -23.60 0.90 -0.08
C LEU A 4 -22.76 2.18 -0.17
N THR A 5 -23.39 3.33 0.05
CA THR A 5 -22.69 4.62 0.09
C THR A 5 -21.67 4.65 1.23
N THR A 6 -22.05 4.21 2.44
CA THR A 6 -21.13 4.12 3.58
C THR A 6 -19.94 3.20 3.30
N LEU A 7 -20.18 2.02 2.71
CA LEU A 7 -19.10 1.09 2.34
C LEU A 7 -18.16 1.68 1.30
N LYS A 8 -18.70 2.37 0.29
CA LYS A 8 -17.91 3.04 -0.74
C LYS A 8 -17.05 4.16 -0.14
N THR A 9 -17.62 4.96 0.77
CA THR A 9 -16.88 6.01 1.48
C THR A 9 -15.76 5.40 2.33
N LEU A 10 -16.03 4.34 3.08
CA LEU A 10 -15.03 3.65 3.90
C LEU A 10 -13.89 3.08 3.04
N HIS A 11 -14.21 2.49 1.89
CA HIS A 11 -13.23 1.96 0.97
C HIS A 11 -12.34 3.07 0.37
N VAL A 12 -12.93 4.19 -0.06
CA VAL A 12 -12.17 5.35 -0.56
C VAL A 12 -11.28 5.92 0.54
N LEU A 13 -11.78 6.05 1.77
CA LEU A 13 -10.99 6.48 2.92
C LEU A 13 -9.81 5.52 3.18
N ALA A 14 -10.02 4.20 3.09
CA ALA A 14 -8.96 3.22 3.21
C ALA A 14 -7.90 3.37 2.10
N THR A 15 -8.32 3.62 0.86
CA THR A 15 -7.40 3.90 -0.27
C THR A 15 -6.58 5.16 -0.02
N VAL A 16 -7.23 6.25 0.41
CA VAL A 16 -6.55 7.52 0.74
C VAL A 16 -5.58 7.32 1.89
N LEU A 17 -5.97 6.57 2.92
CA LEU A 17 -5.10 6.27 4.06
C LEU A 17 -3.87 5.47 3.64
N LEU A 18 -4.05 4.44 2.80
CA LEU A 18 -2.96 3.63 2.27
C LEU A 18 -1.98 4.46 1.45
N LEU A 19 -2.49 5.18 0.44
CA LEU A 19 -1.66 5.97 -0.48
C LEU A 19 -1.01 7.17 0.24
N GLY A 20 -1.75 7.85 1.12
CA GLY A 20 -1.25 8.95 1.93
C GLY A 20 -0.13 8.52 2.88
N SER A 21 -0.28 7.36 3.52
CA SER A 21 0.75 6.79 4.40
C SER A 21 2.00 6.37 3.61
N ALA A 22 1.82 5.75 2.44
CA ALA A 22 2.92 5.38 1.55
C ALA A 22 3.70 6.61 1.08
N LEU A 23 2.99 7.66 0.66
CA LEU A 23 3.58 8.92 0.22
C LEU A 23 4.30 9.64 1.38
N GLY A 24 3.68 9.68 2.57
CA GLY A 24 4.29 10.27 3.76
C GLY A 24 5.61 9.59 4.14
N LEU A 25 5.63 8.25 4.15
CA LEU A 25 6.84 7.46 4.36
C LEU A 25 7.90 7.73 3.27
N ALA A 26 7.50 7.81 2.00
CA ALA A 26 8.41 8.08 0.89
C ALA A 26 9.06 9.47 0.99
N ILE A 27 8.26 10.51 1.26
CA ILE A 27 8.75 11.89 1.44
C ILE A 27 9.70 11.95 2.64
N TRP A 28 9.37 11.26 3.74
CA TRP A 28 10.22 11.25 4.92
C TRP A 28 11.55 10.55 4.67
N VAL A 29 11.55 9.38 4.01
CA VAL A 29 12.77 8.67 3.57
C VAL A 29 13.61 9.56 2.65
N TRP A 30 12.99 10.24 1.70
CA TRP A 30 13.68 11.14 0.77
C TRP A 30 14.33 12.32 1.48
N ARG A 31 13.64 12.94 2.44
CA ARG A 31 14.21 14.02 3.28
C ARG A 31 15.40 13.54 4.09
N LEU A 32 15.29 12.38 4.76
CA LEU A 32 16.38 11.81 5.54
C LEU A 32 17.61 11.49 4.66
N ARG A 33 17.38 10.95 3.45
CA ARG A 33 18.47 10.70 2.49
C ARG A 33 19.14 11.98 2.00
N ARG A 34 18.37 13.04 1.71
CA ARG A 34 18.92 14.34 1.32
C ARG A 34 19.76 14.98 2.42
N GLN A 35 19.45 14.70 3.68
CA GLN A 35 20.23 15.17 4.84
C GLN A 35 21.50 14.33 5.10
N GLY A 36 21.79 13.31 4.29
CA GLY A 36 22.96 12.44 4.48
C GLY A 36 22.83 11.51 5.70
N ASP A 37 21.62 11.30 6.21
CA ASP A 37 21.42 10.52 7.42
C ASP A 37 21.66 9.02 7.17
N ALA A 38 22.78 8.49 7.67
CA ALA A 38 23.11 7.07 7.57
C ALA A 38 22.10 6.16 8.32
N THR A 39 21.25 6.73 9.19
CA THR A 39 20.28 6.02 10.01
C THR A 39 18.86 5.97 9.42
N VAL A 40 18.66 6.36 8.15
CA VAL A 40 17.34 6.37 7.48
C VAL A 40 16.54 5.08 7.75
N TYR A 41 17.16 3.91 7.60
CA TYR A 41 16.46 2.62 7.73
C TYR A 41 16.03 2.30 9.16
N SER A 42 16.83 2.67 10.16
CA SER A 42 16.44 2.46 11.55
C SER A 42 15.32 3.42 11.93
N ARG A 43 15.40 4.69 11.50
CA ARG A 43 14.36 5.71 11.76
C ARG A 43 13.01 5.35 11.15
N VAL A 44 12.99 4.83 9.92
CA VAL A 44 11.75 4.41 9.23
C VAL A 44 11.06 3.25 9.93
N LEU A 45 11.78 2.48 10.76
CA LEU A 45 11.25 1.39 11.58
C LEU A 45 11.09 1.78 13.07
N GLN A 46 11.30 3.05 13.42
CA GLN A 46 11.07 3.60 14.76
C GLN A 46 9.70 4.27 14.86
N ARG A 47 9.34 4.77 16.06
CA ARG A 47 7.99 5.26 16.42
C ARG A 47 7.29 6.13 15.36
N PRO A 48 7.89 7.20 14.79
CA PRO A 48 7.20 7.99 13.78
C PRO A 48 6.93 7.20 12.48
N GLY A 49 7.82 6.26 12.12
CA GLY A 49 7.61 5.38 10.97
C GLY A 49 6.62 4.26 11.22
N LEU A 50 6.60 3.72 12.44
CA LEU A 50 5.68 2.67 12.83
C LEU A 50 4.22 3.11 12.67
N PHE A 51 3.93 4.38 12.98
CA PHE A 51 2.60 4.95 12.74
C PHE A 51 2.24 4.92 11.24
N GLY A 52 3.13 5.37 10.36
CA GLY A 52 2.91 5.27 8.91
C GLY A 52 2.73 3.84 8.42
N TRP A 53 3.53 2.89 8.92
CA TRP A 53 3.39 1.47 8.58
C TRP A 53 2.08 0.86 9.09
N LEU A 54 1.64 1.27 10.28
CA LEU A 54 0.37 0.81 10.86
C LEU A 54 -0.82 1.30 10.03
N LEU A 55 -0.85 2.59 9.69
CA LEU A 55 -1.90 3.15 8.84
C LEU A 55 -1.93 2.49 7.45
N LEU A 56 -0.76 2.25 6.88
CA LEU A 56 -0.64 1.57 5.60
C LEU A 56 -1.12 0.12 5.68
N ALA A 57 -0.79 -0.61 6.76
CA ALA A 57 -1.29 -1.96 6.99
C ALA A 57 -2.82 -1.98 7.20
N ILE A 58 -3.37 -1.04 7.98
CA ILE A 58 -4.82 -0.92 8.18
C ILE A 58 -5.53 -0.67 6.86
N GLY A 59 -5.04 0.29 6.05
CA GLY A 59 -5.58 0.55 4.73
C GLY A 59 -5.50 -0.69 3.83
N LEU A 60 -4.33 -1.34 3.80
CA LEU A 60 -4.09 -2.53 2.99
C LEU A 60 -5.09 -3.64 3.34
N LEU A 61 -5.19 -4.01 4.61
CA LEU A 61 -6.12 -5.05 5.05
C LEU A 61 -7.59 -4.66 4.84
N SER A 62 -7.96 -3.39 4.98
CA SER A 62 -9.36 -2.95 4.85
C SER A 62 -9.90 -3.02 3.41
N LEU A 63 -9.04 -2.81 2.41
CA LEU A 63 -9.43 -2.78 0.99
C LEU A 63 -10.09 -4.07 0.47
N PRO A 64 -9.53 -5.28 0.65
CA PRO A 64 -10.15 -6.50 0.14
C PRO A 64 -11.49 -6.80 0.81
N PHE A 65 -11.63 -6.55 2.12
CA PHE A 65 -12.89 -6.79 2.84
C PHE A 65 -13.99 -5.84 2.36
N SER A 66 -13.69 -4.54 2.31
CA SER A 66 -14.65 -3.53 1.87
C SER A 66 -14.98 -3.68 0.38
N GLY A 67 -14.00 -4.01 -0.47
CA GLY A 67 -14.16 -4.30 -1.89
C GLY A 67 -15.07 -5.50 -2.15
N TRP A 68 -14.80 -6.63 -1.48
CA TRP A 68 -15.60 -7.84 -1.59
C TRP A 68 -17.04 -7.61 -1.14
N TRP A 69 -17.23 -6.92 -0.02
CA TRP A 69 -18.57 -6.64 0.50
C TRP A 69 -19.40 -5.81 -0.47
N MET A 70 -18.80 -4.81 -1.13
CA MET A 70 -19.49 -4.02 -2.15
C MET A 70 -19.90 -4.86 -3.35
N VAL A 71 -19.00 -5.69 -3.89
CA VAL A 71 -19.29 -6.59 -5.02
C VAL A 71 -20.42 -7.55 -4.69
N HIS A 72 -20.37 -8.15 -3.49
CA HIS A 72 -21.40 -9.07 -3.01
C HIS A 72 -22.77 -8.38 -2.85
N ARG A 73 -22.81 -7.14 -2.33
CA ARG A 73 -24.06 -6.38 -2.15
C ARG A 73 -24.69 -5.92 -3.46
N VAL A 74 -23.88 -5.62 -4.47
CA VAL A 74 -24.35 -5.22 -5.80
C VAL A 74 -24.71 -6.45 -6.66
N GLY A 75 -24.18 -7.63 -6.32
CA GLY A 75 -24.40 -8.86 -7.09
C GLY A 75 -23.55 -8.94 -8.35
N TRP A 76 -22.42 -8.22 -8.40
CA TRP A 76 -21.52 -8.26 -9.56
C TRP A 76 -20.78 -9.59 -9.66
N PRO A 77 -20.61 -10.13 -10.89
CA PRO A 77 -19.86 -11.37 -11.07
C PRO A 77 -18.37 -11.14 -10.77
N LEU A 78 -17.77 -12.06 -10.01
CA LEU A 78 -16.36 -11.96 -9.60
C LEU A 78 -15.37 -12.04 -10.80
N GLY A 79 -15.83 -12.54 -11.94
CA GLY A 79 -15.04 -12.67 -13.17
C GLY A 79 -14.88 -11.40 -13.98
N GLN A 80 -15.36 -10.24 -13.51
CA GLN A 80 -15.17 -8.97 -14.20
C GLN A 80 -13.68 -8.66 -14.36
N ALA A 81 -13.25 -8.33 -15.58
CA ALA A 81 -11.83 -8.14 -15.91
C ALA A 81 -11.16 -7.07 -15.02
N TRP A 82 -11.86 -5.97 -14.72
CA TRP A 82 -11.34 -4.91 -13.84
C TRP A 82 -11.18 -5.39 -12.39
N LEU A 83 -12.04 -6.29 -11.91
CA LEU A 83 -11.98 -6.84 -10.56
C LEU A 83 -10.86 -7.87 -10.45
N LEU A 84 -10.74 -8.77 -11.43
CA LEU A 84 -9.64 -9.74 -11.51
C LEU A 84 -8.28 -9.03 -11.64
N GLY A 85 -8.17 -8.07 -12.55
CA GLY A 85 -6.96 -7.26 -12.73
C GLY A 85 -6.56 -6.52 -11.45
N SER A 86 -7.54 -5.91 -10.77
CA SER A 86 -7.31 -5.25 -9.47
C SER A 86 -6.87 -6.24 -8.39
N SER A 87 -7.45 -7.44 -8.37
CA SER A 87 -7.12 -8.49 -7.40
C SER A 87 -5.68 -9.00 -7.59
N VAL A 88 -5.27 -9.24 -8.84
CA VAL A 88 -3.90 -9.63 -9.18
C VAL A 88 -2.92 -8.53 -8.80
N LEU A 89 -3.16 -7.28 -9.21
CA LEU A 89 -2.30 -6.15 -8.82
C LEU A 89 -2.22 -5.97 -7.30
N TYR A 90 -3.33 -6.18 -6.59
CA TYR A 90 -3.38 -6.08 -5.13
C TYR A 90 -2.48 -7.14 -4.50
N THR A 91 -2.59 -8.40 -4.91
CA THR A 91 -1.75 -9.49 -4.38
C THR A 91 -0.27 -9.25 -4.64
N LEU A 92 0.11 -8.84 -5.86
CA LEU A 92 1.49 -8.52 -6.21
C LEU A 92 2.02 -7.33 -5.39
N GLY A 93 1.24 -6.26 -5.28
CA GLY A 93 1.58 -5.08 -4.50
C GLY A 93 1.73 -5.37 -3.00
N ALA A 94 0.84 -6.20 -2.44
CA ALA A 94 0.86 -6.63 -1.05
C ALA A 94 2.05 -7.56 -0.74
N LEU A 95 2.34 -8.53 -1.61
CA LEU A 95 3.51 -9.40 -1.47
C LEU A 95 4.81 -8.60 -1.56
N ALA A 96 4.89 -7.65 -2.50
CA ALA A 96 6.02 -6.74 -2.60
C ALA A 96 6.20 -5.91 -1.33
N TRP A 97 5.11 -5.37 -0.77
CA TRP A 97 5.14 -4.65 0.49
C TRP A 97 5.58 -5.51 1.68
N LEU A 98 5.06 -6.74 1.80
CA LEU A 98 5.48 -7.68 2.86
C LEU A 98 6.97 -8.00 2.75
N TRP A 99 7.46 -8.25 1.54
CA TRP A 99 8.87 -8.50 1.32
C TRP A 99 9.73 -7.26 1.65
N LEU A 100 9.24 -6.06 1.34
CA LEU A 100 9.86 -4.80 1.73
C LEU A 100 10.01 -4.72 3.26
N MET A 101 8.96 -5.08 4.01
CA MET A 101 9.00 -5.09 5.48
C MET A 101 10.04 -6.05 6.03
N VAL A 102 10.05 -7.29 5.55
CA VAL A 102 11.04 -8.29 5.95
C VAL A 102 12.45 -7.80 5.65
N ARG A 103 12.66 -7.20 4.47
CA ARG A 103 13.97 -6.70 4.04
C ARG A 103 14.44 -5.53 4.88
N LEU A 104 13.58 -4.54 5.13
CA LEU A 104 13.91 -3.40 5.99
C LEU A 104 14.24 -3.84 7.41
N ASN A 105 13.50 -4.80 7.97
CA ASN A 105 13.80 -5.36 9.29
C ASN A 105 15.14 -6.13 9.32
N ARG A 106 15.49 -6.84 8.24
CA ARG A 106 16.80 -7.50 8.12
C ARG A 106 17.94 -6.48 8.04
N LEU A 107 17.81 -5.44 7.22
CA LEU A 107 18.82 -4.37 7.10
C LEU A 107 19.01 -3.64 8.43
N ARG A 108 17.93 -3.36 9.14
CA ARG A 108 17.98 -2.75 10.49
C ARG A 108 18.82 -3.59 11.46
N ARG A 109 18.65 -4.92 11.45
CA ARG A 109 19.39 -5.84 12.35
C ARG A 109 20.84 -6.04 11.93
N ALA A 110 21.09 -6.16 10.63
CA ALA A 110 22.43 -6.43 10.09
C ALA A 110 23.37 -5.20 10.12
N LYS A 111 22.85 -3.98 10.37
CA LYS A 111 23.58 -2.71 10.24
C LYS A 111 24.32 -2.55 8.89
N ALA A 112 23.92 -3.30 7.87
CA ALA A 112 24.55 -3.34 6.56
C ALA A 112 23.65 -2.67 5.51
N ALA A 113 24.22 -1.79 4.70
CA ALA A 113 23.50 -1.04 3.67
C ALA A 113 23.58 -1.68 2.28
N SER A 114 23.56 -3.03 2.17
CA SER A 114 23.70 -3.70 0.88
C SER A 114 22.37 -3.83 0.10
N GLY A 115 22.42 -3.55 -1.20
CA GLY A 115 21.28 -3.69 -2.13
C GLY A 115 20.19 -2.62 -1.94
N LEU A 116 20.58 -1.35 -1.78
CA LEU A 116 19.66 -0.23 -1.60
C LEU A 116 18.64 -0.10 -2.74
N THR A 117 19.12 -0.28 -3.97
CA THR A 117 18.34 -0.20 -5.21
C THR A 117 17.19 -1.17 -5.18
N PHE A 118 17.41 -2.41 -4.75
CA PHE A 118 16.37 -3.44 -4.73
C PHE A 118 15.22 -3.10 -3.77
N THR A 119 15.52 -2.60 -2.56
CA THR A 119 14.47 -2.15 -1.62
C THR A 119 13.69 -0.95 -2.17
N LEU A 120 14.34 -0.06 -2.92
CA LEU A 120 13.69 1.09 -3.51
C LEU A 120 12.79 0.65 -4.68
N VAL A 121 13.26 -0.26 -5.53
CA VAL A 121 12.48 -0.90 -6.60
C VAL A 121 11.24 -1.57 -6.02
N LEU A 122 11.37 -2.32 -4.93
CA LEU A 122 10.25 -3.01 -4.30
C LEU A 122 9.20 -2.03 -3.73
N ALA A 123 9.65 -0.93 -3.14
CA ALA A 123 8.77 0.12 -2.64
C ALA A 123 8.02 0.84 -3.79
N VAL A 124 8.74 1.19 -4.87
CA VAL A 124 8.15 1.83 -6.04
C VAL A 124 7.17 0.88 -6.75
N PHE A 125 7.55 -0.38 -6.93
CA PHE A 125 6.70 -1.40 -7.54
C PHE A 125 5.38 -1.55 -6.77
N SER A 126 5.45 -1.70 -5.44
CA SER A 126 4.26 -1.79 -4.58
C SER A 126 3.37 -0.54 -4.69
N LEU A 127 3.97 0.66 -4.67
CA LEU A 127 3.23 1.92 -4.83
C LEU A 127 2.52 2.00 -6.19
N VAL A 128 3.23 1.66 -7.27
CA VAL A 128 2.67 1.65 -8.64
C VAL A 128 1.51 0.67 -8.73
N CYS A 129 1.59 -0.52 -8.14
CA CYS A 129 0.48 -1.46 -8.09
C CYS A 129 -0.77 -0.84 -7.43
N PHE A 130 -0.63 -0.21 -6.27
CA PHE A 130 -1.77 0.40 -5.57
C PHE A 130 -2.35 1.60 -6.29
N VAL A 131 -1.52 2.43 -6.93
CA VAL A 131 -1.98 3.55 -7.76
C VAL A 131 -2.72 3.04 -9.01
N ALA A 132 -2.21 1.98 -9.65
CA ALA A 132 -2.87 1.36 -10.80
C ALA A 132 -4.25 0.80 -10.46
N ILE A 133 -4.41 0.17 -9.28
CA ILE A 133 -5.72 -0.30 -8.79
C ILE A 133 -6.69 0.87 -8.61
N ALA A 134 -6.23 1.97 -8.01
CA ALA A 134 -7.06 3.17 -7.85
C ALA A 134 -7.54 3.72 -9.22
N GLY A 135 -6.68 3.70 -10.24
CA GLY A 135 -7.04 4.06 -11.62
C GLY A 135 -8.04 3.09 -12.26
N LEU A 136 -7.85 1.79 -12.10
CA LEU A 136 -8.76 0.73 -12.58
C LEU A 136 -10.16 0.87 -11.99
N MET A 137 -10.29 1.27 -10.72
CA MET A 137 -11.60 1.54 -10.10
C MET A 137 -12.33 2.74 -10.70
N GLY A 138 -11.61 3.71 -11.24
CA GLY A 138 -12.19 4.84 -11.98
C GLY A 138 -12.64 4.46 -13.40
N ALA A 139 -11.95 3.52 -14.03
CA ALA A 139 -12.22 3.06 -15.39
C ALA A 139 -13.27 1.94 -15.49
N LYS A 140 -13.98 1.61 -14.39
CA LYS A 140 -15.00 0.56 -14.39
C LYS A 140 -16.09 0.86 -15.45
N PRO A 141 -16.53 -0.14 -16.23
CA PRO A 141 -17.67 0.06 -17.13
C PRO A 141 -18.91 0.43 -16.30
N VAL A 142 -19.64 1.44 -16.76
CA VAL A 142 -20.91 1.91 -16.16
C VAL A 142 -21.99 0.85 -16.28
#